data_AF-A0A919T1P8-F1
#
_entry.id   AF-A0A919T1P8-F1
#
_cell.length_a   1.000
_cell.length_b   1.000
_cell.length_c   1.000
_cell.angle_alpha   90.00
_cell.angle_beta   90.00
_cell.angle_gamma   90.00
#
_symmetry.space_group_name_H-M   'P 1'
#
loop_
_entity.id
_entity.type
_entity.pdbx_description
1 polymer ?
#
loop_
_entity_poly.entity_id
_entity_poly.type
_entity_poly.pdbx_seq_one_letter_code
_entity_poly.pdbx_strand_id
1 'polypeptide(L)'
;MALQTAAGLLAADLRAVTGYPVPIASGTPAVGDVVLTAGSFGDEGYRLALAGTATISGSTAGVFYGTQTLLQMLKQNRSLPQGTATDAPVYRDRGFMIDTGRKFYTIDWLHARVRELAYLKYNRLNLHLSDDQEFRIESSSHPEVVSATHYTKAQIAELVAYAAQYRITIVPEIDMPGHMTRILRDKPSLSLVRNNGTRSLDLSSDQAWPLARDLITEYLPLFTGPYWHLGADEWLSAAEMSQFPQLDQRAHQLFGKSATGRDLQYDFINKINHLVRANGKTLRIWNDQLVPGTVVNVAPTVQIAHWYGSTDMTPQTLADRGHDLINANWNQLYYIVGISRPDPAAIYESFVPNQFAFGTGNTTIARSDPHLLGSQLSLWGEPGRDEPENDIATNLKDPLRALIQGTWGSPKPASTYNTYTAIIRAVGDAPAGGTAPPPPKPTPPAVPAPTTTVPAEVRASGTSTIKVRTSKTVRRIFTFTSSTNGTPMASAQFSVRVTLPGGRTVHQAHTTNSNGQITVPIKTSTKAGAGKVVISYGGSPKVDAAMFTVPVTVTR
;
A
#
# COMPACT_ATOMS: atom_id res chain seq x y z
N MET A 1 -5.15 -2.21 29.47
CA MET A 1 -4.40 -2.73 28.31
C MET A 1 -4.28 -1.72 27.17
N ALA A 2 -5.37 -1.18 26.63
CA ALA A 2 -5.29 -0.27 25.45
C ALA A 2 -4.49 1.03 25.68
N LEU A 3 -4.64 1.69 26.83
CA LEU A 3 -3.83 2.87 27.18
C LEU A 3 -2.35 2.52 27.42
N GLN A 4 -2.05 1.28 27.83
CA GLN A 4 -0.68 0.80 28.00
C GLN A 4 0.05 0.72 26.66
N THR A 5 -0.63 0.24 25.60
CA THR A 5 -0.08 0.24 24.24
C THR A 5 0.21 1.66 23.77
N ALA A 6 -0.73 2.60 23.93
CA ALA A 6 -0.52 4.00 23.55
C ALA A 6 0.64 4.64 24.33
N ALA A 7 0.75 4.37 25.64
CA ALA A 7 1.88 4.81 26.46
C ALA A 7 3.22 4.23 25.98
N GLY A 8 3.24 2.93 25.64
CA GLY A 8 4.41 2.25 25.08
C GLY A 8 4.92 2.88 23.79
N LEU A 9 4.01 3.09 22.84
CA LEU A 9 4.32 3.70 21.55
C LEU A 9 4.81 5.14 21.73
N LEU A 10 4.10 5.95 22.52
CA LEU A 10 4.50 7.33 22.78
C LEU A 10 5.86 7.40 23.49
N ALA A 11 6.12 6.55 24.48
CA ALA A 11 7.40 6.52 25.18
C ALA A 11 8.56 6.17 24.25
N ALA A 12 8.37 5.21 23.34
CA ALA A 12 9.36 4.87 22.32
C ALA A 12 9.62 6.05 21.37
N ASP A 13 8.56 6.70 20.89
CA ASP A 13 8.65 7.86 20.00
C ASP A 13 9.31 9.08 20.68
N LEU A 14 8.95 9.38 21.93
CA LEU A 14 9.57 10.44 22.71
C LEU A 14 11.04 10.14 23.02
N ARG A 15 11.40 8.88 23.30
CA ARG A 15 12.81 8.49 23.45
C ARG A 15 13.58 8.72 22.15
N ALA A 16 13.01 8.36 21.00
CA ALA A 16 13.62 8.58 19.70
C ALA A 16 13.81 10.07 19.36
N VAL A 17 12.86 10.91 19.75
CA VAL A 17 12.91 12.36 19.51
C VAL A 17 13.82 13.09 20.51
N THR A 18 13.78 12.71 21.78
CA THR A 18 14.41 13.49 22.85
C THR A 18 15.76 12.94 23.32
N GLY A 19 16.00 11.64 23.11
CA GLY A 19 17.15 10.89 23.60
C GLY A 19 17.01 10.42 25.06
N TYR A 20 15.96 10.83 25.78
CA TYR A 20 15.78 10.48 27.19
C TYR A 20 14.96 9.21 27.38
N PRO A 21 15.23 8.41 28.43
CA PRO A 21 14.31 7.39 28.88
C PRO A 21 12.96 8.01 29.28
N VAL A 22 11.87 7.41 28.81
CA VAL A 22 10.50 7.81 29.18
C VAL A 22 9.86 6.61 29.88
N PRO A 23 9.97 6.50 31.22
CA PRO A 23 9.40 5.37 31.95
C PRO A 23 7.87 5.43 31.91
N ILE A 24 7.25 4.25 31.83
CA ILE A 24 5.79 4.12 31.87
C ILE A 24 5.42 3.68 33.28
N ALA A 25 4.56 4.46 33.94
CA ALA A 25 4.08 4.18 35.29
C ALA A 25 2.57 4.38 35.38
N SER A 26 1.97 3.80 36.42
CA SER A 26 0.58 4.06 36.82
C SER A 26 0.59 4.64 38.23
N GLY A 27 -0.16 5.71 38.47
CA GLY A 27 -0.21 6.36 39.78
C GLY A 27 -0.56 7.85 39.69
N THR A 28 -0.26 8.59 40.76
CA THR A 28 -0.46 10.04 40.83
C THR A 28 0.54 10.77 39.93
N PRO A 29 0.08 11.60 38.97
CA PRO A 29 0.97 12.36 38.11
C PRO A 29 1.80 13.41 38.87
N ALA A 30 3.05 13.59 38.46
CA ALA A 30 3.91 14.68 38.87
C ALA A 30 4.04 15.75 37.77
N VAL A 31 4.54 16.94 38.15
CA VAL A 31 4.85 17.99 37.17
C VAL A 31 5.88 17.47 36.16
N GLY A 32 5.60 17.64 34.88
CA GLY A 32 6.40 17.14 33.75
C GLY A 32 5.88 15.84 33.14
N ASP A 33 4.94 15.14 33.80
CA ASP A 33 4.42 13.88 33.29
C ASP A 33 3.47 14.06 32.09
N VAL A 34 3.49 13.07 31.20
CA VAL A 34 2.44 12.86 30.20
C VAL A 34 1.44 11.86 30.77
N VAL A 35 0.17 12.28 30.87
CA VAL A 35 -0.89 11.47 31.47
C VAL A 35 -1.85 11.03 30.38
N LEU A 36 -2.06 9.72 30.24
CA LEU A 36 -3.07 9.15 29.34
C LEU A 36 -4.25 8.66 30.16
N THR A 37 -5.46 9.14 29.87
CA THR A 37 -6.67 8.77 30.60
C THR A 37 -7.86 8.59 29.68
N ALA A 38 -8.89 7.91 30.16
CA ALA A 38 -10.15 7.79 29.43
C ALA A 38 -10.92 9.11 29.44
N GLY A 39 -11.66 9.38 28.36
CA GLY A 39 -12.55 10.52 28.21
C GLY A 39 -13.56 10.29 27.10
N SER A 40 -14.54 11.19 26.95
CA SER A 40 -15.59 11.08 25.94
C SER A 40 -15.58 12.30 25.03
N PHE A 41 -15.08 12.13 23.81
CA PHE A 41 -14.99 13.16 22.76
C PHE A 41 -15.32 12.56 21.39
N GLY A 42 -16.22 11.58 21.36
CA GLY A 42 -16.48 10.73 20.19
C GLY A 42 -15.47 9.58 20.05
N ASP A 43 -15.57 8.84 18.95
CA ASP A 43 -14.80 7.61 18.74
C ASP A 43 -13.30 7.86 18.54
N GLU A 44 -12.94 9.00 17.98
CA GLU A 44 -11.56 9.35 17.61
C GLU A 44 -11.10 10.72 18.15
N GLY A 45 -11.98 11.45 18.84
CA GLY A 45 -11.63 12.75 19.42
C GLY A 45 -10.90 12.64 20.76
N TYR A 46 -10.19 13.72 21.12
CA TYR A 46 -9.46 13.81 22.36
C TYR A 46 -9.38 15.25 22.88
N ARG A 47 -9.02 15.37 24.15
CA ARG A 47 -8.63 16.63 24.79
C ARG A 47 -7.20 16.54 25.30
N LEU A 48 -6.39 17.52 24.92
CA LEU A 48 -5.03 17.76 25.42
C LEU A 48 -5.07 18.96 26.38
N ALA A 49 -4.66 18.76 27.62
CA ALA A 49 -4.54 19.82 28.64
C ALA A 49 -3.08 19.92 29.12
N LEU A 50 -2.52 21.13 29.03
CA LEU A 50 -1.16 21.48 29.41
C LEU A 50 -1.21 22.39 30.65
N ALA A 51 -1.00 21.81 31.83
CA ALA A 51 -1.12 22.51 33.11
C ALA A 51 -0.18 21.89 34.16
N GLY A 52 1.13 21.98 33.93
CA GLY A 52 2.15 21.28 34.72
C GLY A 52 2.32 19.80 34.33
N THR A 53 1.25 19.13 33.91
CA THR A 53 1.27 17.86 33.18
C THR A 53 0.80 18.07 31.74
N ALA A 54 1.10 17.11 30.86
CA ALA A 54 0.45 16.98 29.56
C ALA A 54 -0.59 15.85 29.62
N THR A 55 -1.84 16.19 29.94
CA THR A 55 -2.93 15.22 30.06
C THR A 55 -3.68 15.07 28.74
N ILE A 56 -3.74 13.84 28.23
CA ILE A 56 -4.50 13.45 27.04
C ILE A 56 -5.65 12.54 27.49
N SER A 57 -6.88 12.94 27.15
CA SER A 57 -8.09 12.20 27.48
C SER A 57 -8.96 11.95 26.25
N GLY A 58 -9.53 10.75 26.13
CA GLY A 58 -10.42 10.37 25.03
C GLY A 58 -10.73 8.88 25.00
N SER A 59 -11.30 8.41 23.89
CA SER A 59 -11.39 6.98 23.61
C SER A 59 -9.99 6.37 23.44
N THR A 60 -9.90 5.05 23.26
CA THR A 60 -8.60 4.42 22.94
C THR A 60 -7.96 4.99 21.66
N ALA A 61 -8.73 5.26 20.62
CA ALA A 61 -8.23 5.85 19.38
C ALA A 61 -7.97 7.34 19.56
N GLY A 62 -8.85 8.06 20.26
CA GLY A 62 -8.68 9.47 20.60
C GLY A 62 -7.40 9.73 21.38
N VAL A 63 -7.13 8.96 22.43
CA VAL A 63 -5.87 9.07 23.19
C VAL A 63 -4.66 8.87 22.29
N PHE A 64 -4.68 7.85 21.42
CA PHE A 64 -3.61 7.63 20.45
C PHE A 64 -3.41 8.83 19.51
N TYR A 65 -4.48 9.43 18.98
CA TYR A 65 -4.36 10.62 18.14
C TYR A 65 -3.89 11.86 18.91
N GLY A 66 -4.27 11.99 20.18
CA GLY A 66 -3.74 13.01 21.07
C GLY A 66 -2.24 12.86 21.31
N THR A 67 -1.73 11.62 21.39
CA THR A 67 -0.27 11.39 21.49
C THR A 67 0.46 11.84 20.24
N GLN A 68 -0.12 11.70 19.05
CA GLN A 68 0.47 12.20 17.80
C GLN A 68 0.60 13.71 17.82
N THR A 69 -0.42 14.44 18.28
CA THR A 69 -0.35 15.90 18.41
C THR A 69 0.71 16.34 19.43
N LEU A 70 0.75 15.72 20.61
CA LEU A 70 1.78 16.05 21.61
C LEU A 70 3.19 15.78 21.06
N LEU A 71 3.39 14.65 20.39
CA LEU A 71 4.67 14.28 19.76
C LEU A 71 5.09 15.32 18.71
N GLN A 72 4.18 15.73 17.83
CA GLN A 72 4.42 16.75 16.81
C GLN A 72 4.82 18.10 17.42
N MET A 73 4.22 18.49 18.54
CA MET A 73 4.58 19.70 19.28
C MET A 73 5.96 19.59 19.93
N LEU A 74 6.24 18.47 20.62
CA LEU A 74 7.50 18.26 21.34
C LEU A 74 8.72 18.09 20.43
N LYS A 75 8.52 17.67 19.17
CA LYS A 75 9.57 17.68 18.15
C LYS A 75 10.05 19.09 17.80
N GLN A 76 9.19 20.09 17.96
CA GLN A 76 9.48 21.48 17.62
C GLN A 76 9.97 22.27 18.84
N ASN A 77 9.33 22.06 20.00
CA ASN A 77 9.71 22.74 21.24
C ASN A 77 9.43 21.86 22.46
N ARG A 78 10.40 21.79 23.38
CA ARG A 78 10.27 21.04 24.64
C ARG A 78 9.52 21.81 25.73
N SER A 79 9.34 23.12 25.55
CA SER A 79 8.55 23.98 26.42
C SER A 79 7.27 24.38 25.70
N LEU A 80 6.14 23.82 26.12
CA LEU A 80 4.84 24.06 25.52
C LEU A 80 4.05 25.09 26.34
N PRO A 81 3.31 26.03 25.70
CA PRO A 81 2.42 26.94 26.42
C PRO A 81 1.34 26.19 27.19
N GLN A 82 0.98 26.69 28.37
CA GLN A 82 -0.16 26.17 29.11
C GLN A 82 -1.47 26.44 28.36
N GLY A 83 -2.42 25.52 28.46
CA GLY A 83 -3.70 25.66 27.77
C GLY A 83 -4.44 24.34 27.62
N THR A 84 -5.51 24.37 26.83
CA THR A 84 -6.30 23.18 26.50
C THR A 84 -6.75 23.24 25.05
N ALA A 85 -6.72 22.10 24.37
CA ALA A 85 -7.33 21.91 23.06
C ALA A 85 -8.21 20.64 23.08
N THR A 86 -9.38 20.70 22.44
CA THR A 86 -10.22 19.54 22.14
C THR A 86 -10.30 19.41 20.62
N ASP A 87 -10.04 18.22 20.10
CA ASP A 87 -9.87 18.00 18.67
C ASP A 87 -10.48 16.65 18.27
N ALA A 88 -11.14 16.61 17.12
CA ALA A 88 -11.81 15.43 16.59
C ALA A 88 -11.93 15.52 15.06
N PRO A 89 -11.87 14.38 14.34
CA PRO A 89 -12.04 14.39 12.89
C PRO A 89 -13.50 14.65 12.50
N VAL A 90 -13.71 15.40 11.43
CA VAL A 90 -15.03 15.59 10.79
C VAL A 90 -15.46 14.31 10.05
N TYR A 91 -14.52 13.64 9.37
CA TYR A 91 -14.82 12.46 8.56
C TYR A 91 -14.22 11.19 9.18
N ARG A 92 -15.03 10.13 9.25
CA ARG A 92 -14.68 8.85 9.91
C ARG A 92 -13.78 7.94 9.07
N ASP A 93 -13.72 8.14 7.76
CA ASP A 93 -12.89 7.36 6.84
C ASP A 93 -11.80 8.24 6.20
N ARG A 94 -10.56 8.02 6.64
CA ARG A 94 -9.38 8.76 6.18
C ARG A 94 -8.41 7.73 5.64
N GLY A 95 -8.48 7.52 4.33
CA GLY A 95 -7.87 6.37 3.66
C GLY A 95 -6.68 6.70 2.77
N PHE A 96 -5.83 5.69 2.60
CA PHE A 96 -4.82 5.63 1.56
C PHE A 96 -4.85 4.23 0.94
N MET A 97 -4.86 4.13 -0.38
CA MET A 97 -4.85 2.89 -1.13
C MET A 97 -3.50 2.70 -1.81
N ILE A 98 -2.99 1.47 -1.77
CA ILE A 98 -1.73 1.06 -2.41
C ILE A 98 -2.01 -0.12 -3.33
N ASP A 99 -1.81 0.10 -4.63
CA ASP A 99 -1.77 -0.94 -5.65
C ASP A 99 -0.49 -1.74 -5.53
N THR A 100 -0.59 -2.89 -4.87
CA THR A 100 0.50 -3.86 -4.81
C THR A 100 0.47 -4.83 -5.98
N GLY A 101 -0.71 -5.02 -6.59
CA GLY A 101 -0.95 -5.88 -7.74
C GLY A 101 -0.01 -5.55 -8.89
N ARG A 102 -0.10 -4.34 -9.44
CA ARG A 102 0.74 -3.92 -10.57
C ARG A 102 2.20 -3.69 -10.16
N LYS A 103 2.44 -3.04 -9.01
CA LYS A 103 3.79 -2.79 -8.47
C LYS A 103 3.99 -3.41 -7.08
N PHE A 104 4.97 -4.30 -6.96
CA PHE A 104 5.35 -4.83 -5.65
C PHE A 104 6.07 -3.78 -4.79
N TYR A 105 5.70 -3.72 -3.51
CA TYR A 105 6.38 -2.94 -2.47
C TYR A 105 6.92 -3.86 -1.38
N THR A 106 8.10 -3.59 -0.84
CA THR A 106 8.64 -4.38 0.27
C THR A 106 7.76 -4.28 1.52
N ILE A 107 7.74 -5.34 2.33
CA ILE A 107 6.95 -5.35 3.58
C ILE A 107 7.40 -4.23 4.54
N ASP A 108 8.69 -3.94 4.59
CA ASP A 108 9.24 -2.84 5.39
C ASP A 108 8.77 -1.48 4.90
N TRP A 109 8.59 -1.32 3.59
CA TRP A 109 8.02 -0.11 3.02
C TRP A 109 6.55 0.07 3.42
N LEU A 110 5.76 -1.02 3.46
CA LEU A 110 4.39 -1.00 3.97
C LEU A 110 4.32 -0.66 5.47
N HIS A 111 5.21 -1.21 6.30
CA HIS A 111 5.33 -0.83 7.72
C HIS A 111 5.61 0.67 7.89
N ALA A 112 6.52 1.21 7.08
CA ALA A 112 6.82 2.63 7.11
C ALA A 112 5.61 3.49 6.68
N ARG A 113 4.76 3.01 5.75
CA ARG A 113 3.51 3.70 5.39
C ARG A 113 2.50 3.68 6.53
N VAL A 114 2.34 2.55 7.22
CA VAL A 114 1.50 2.49 8.43
C VAL A 114 1.92 3.56 9.45
N ARG A 115 3.23 3.70 9.69
CA ARG A 115 3.77 4.70 10.61
C ARG A 115 3.51 6.13 10.16
N GLU A 116 3.71 6.42 8.88
CA GLU A 116 3.43 7.74 8.31
C GLU A 116 1.94 8.09 8.41
N LEU A 117 1.07 7.19 7.98
CA LEU A 117 -0.39 7.36 8.05
C LEU A 117 -0.86 7.59 9.49
N ALA A 118 -0.37 6.79 10.44
CA ALA A 118 -0.75 6.92 11.84
C ALA A 118 -0.29 8.24 12.47
N TYR A 119 0.92 8.69 12.15
CA TYR A 119 1.45 9.99 12.58
C TYR A 119 0.61 11.17 12.07
N LEU A 120 0.03 11.01 10.88
CA LEU A 120 -0.86 11.99 10.27
C LEU A 120 -2.33 11.81 10.70
N LYS A 121 -2.67 10.74 11.44
CA LYS A 121 -4.02 10.38 11.90
C LYS A 121 -4.98 9.89 10.80
N TYR A 122 -4.44 9.32 9.73
CA TYR A 122 -5.20 8.41 8.86
C TYR A 122 -5.66 7.18 9.66
N ASN A 123 -6.65 6.46 9.16
CA ASN A 123 -7.19 5.29 9.85
C ASN A 123 -7.53 4.09 8.94
N ARG A 124 -7.38 4.23 7.61
CA ARG A 124 -7.51 3.13 6.65
C ARG A 124 -6.29 3.03 5.74
N LEU A 125 -5.86 1.79 5.50
CA LEU A 125 -4.90 1.44 4.47
C LEU A 125 -5.55 0.36 3.58
N ASN A 126 -5.96 0.72 2.37
CA ASN A 126 -6.46 -0.24 1.40
C ASN A 126 -5.27 -0.87 0.64
N LEU A 127 -5.20 -2.20 0.60
CA LEU A 127 -4.19 -2.94 -0.13
C LEU A 127 -4.86 -3.66 -1.31
N HIS A 128 -4.61 -3.16 -2.52
CA HIS A 128 -5.01 -3.80 -3.76
C HIS A 128 -3.98 -4.87 -4.12
N LEU A 129 -4.33 -6.12 -3.80
CA LEU A 129 -3.43 -7.27 -3.72
C LEU A 129 -3.42 -8.12 -4.98
N SER A 130 -4.37 -7.88 -5.90
CA SER A 130 -4.46 -8.61 -7.16
C SER A 130 -4.92 -7.70 -8.28
N ASP A 131 -4.32 -7.88 -9.45
CA ASP A 131 -4.76 -7.27 -10.70
C ASP A 131 -4.48 -8.21 -11.88
N ASP A 132 -4.69 -7.75 -13.11
CA ASP A 132 -4.43 -8.50 -14.34
C ASP A 132 -3.00 -9.07 -14.42
N GLN A 133 -2.03 -8.34 -13.89
CA GLN A 133 -0.62 -8.69 -14.04
C GLN A 133 -0.20 -9.72 -12.98
N GLU A 134 -0.59 -9.53 -11.72
CA GLU A 134 -0.05 -10.29 -10.59
C GLU A 134 -1.04 -10.44 -9.43
N PHE A 135 -0.86 -11.53 -8.66
CA PHE A 135 -1.58 -11.88 -7.45
C PHE A 135 -0.57 -11.98 -6.30
N ARG A 136 -0.57 -10.97 -5.42
CA ARG A 136 0.57 -10.64 -4.55
C ARG A 136 0.51 -11.24 -3.17
N ILE A 137 -0.43 -12.14 -2.91
CA ILE A 137 -0.57 -12.77 -1.60
C ILE A 137 -0.51 -14.28 -1.75
N GLU A 138 0.20 -14.93 -0.83
CA GLU A 138 0.26 -16.38 -0.74
C GLU A 138 -1.15 -16.99 -0.64
N SER A 139 -1.42 -17.99 -1.47
CA SER A 139 -2.64 -18.79 -1.44
C SER A 139 -2.28 -20.27 -1.31
N SER A 140 -2.89 -20.91 -0.33
CA SER A 140 -2.85 -22.34 -0.10
C SER A 140 -3.96 -23.06 -0.86
N SER A 141 -5.10 -22.39 -1.11
CA SER A 141 -6.23 -22.98 -1.85
C SER A 141 -6.06 -22.86 -3.37
N HIS A 142 -5.37 -21.81 -3.82
CA HIS A 142 -5.09 -21.51 -5.23
C HIS A 142 -3.61 -21.16 -5.44
N PRO A 143 -2.65 -22.06 -5.14
CA PRO A 143 -1.23 -21.79 -5.29
C PRO A 143 -0.83 -21.47 -6.74
N GLU A 144 -1.61 -21.89 -7.73
CA GLU A 144 -1.36 -21.65 -9.15
C GLU A 144 -1.50 -20.18 -9.58
N VAL A 145 -2.26 -19.38 -8.83
CA VAL A 145 -2.46 -17.96 -9.16
C VAL A 145 -1.37 -17.06 -8.58
N VAL A 146 -0.69 -17.51 -7.52
CA VAL A 146 0.28 -16.73 -6.75
C VAL A 146 1.48 -16.30 -7.61
N SER A 147 1.84 -15.03 -7.52
CA SER A 147 2.98 -14.46 -8.25
C SER A 147 4.33 -14.87 -7.65
N ALA A 148 5.38 -14.90 -8.47
CA ALA A 148 6.72 -15.25 -7.99
C ALA A 148 7.19 -14.30 -6.87
N THR A 149 6.90 -13.01 -7.01
CA THR A 149 7.06 -12.02 -5.94
C THR A 149 5.69 -11.75 -5.30
N HIS A 150 5.54 -12.17 -4.04
CA HIS A 150 4.32 -12.06 -3.25
C HIS A 150 4.65 -11.90 -1.75
N TYR A 151 3.65 -11.52 -0.97
CA TYR A 151 3.68 -11.53 0.49
C TYR A 151 3.22 -12.89 1.02
N THR A 152 3.93 -13.44 1.99
CA THR A 152 3.45 -14.60 2.73
C THR A 152 2.27 -14.21 3.63
N LYS A 153 1.43 -15.18 3.98
CA LYS A 153 0.36 -14.95 4.98
C LYS A 153 0.92 -14.50 6.32
N ALA A 154 2.10 -14.98 6.70
CA ALA A 154 2.77 -14.56 7.93
C ALA A 154 3.17 -13.07 7.89
N GLN A 155 3.71 -12.59 6.77
CA GLN A 155 4.02 -11.17 6.58
C GLN A 155 2.78 -10.29 6.65
N ILE A 156 1.69 -10.72 6.00
CA ILE A 156 0.42 -9.97 6.04
C ILE A 156 -0.21 -9.99 7.44
N ALA A 157 -0.24 -11.14 8.12
CA ALA A 157 -0.77 -11.25 9.48
C ALA A 157 -0.01 -10.32 10.44
N GLU A 158 1.32 -10.26 10.31
CA GLU A 158 2.16 -9.38 11.09
C GLU A 158 1.90 -7.91 10.76
N LEU A 159 1.84 -7.53 9.48
CA LEU A 159 1.49 -6.16 9.05
C LEU A 159 0.10 -5.73 9.56
N VAL A 160 -0.90 -6.62 9.53
CA VAL A 160 -2.25 -6.37 10.08
C VAL A 160 -2.19 -6.11 11.58
N ALA A 161 -1.46 -6.94 12.34
CA ALA A 161 -1.28 -6.76 13.77
C ALA A 161 -0.49 -5.48 14.11
N TYR A 162 0.53 -5.15 13.30
CA TYR A 162 1.31 -3.93 13.41
C TYR A 162 0.43 -2.68 13.17
N ALA A 163 -0.34 -2.66 12.08
CA ALA A 163 -1.26 -1.57 11.74
C ALA A 163 -2.30 -1.32 12.84
N ALA A 164 -2.84 -2.39 13.46
CA ALA A 164 -3.82 -2.28 14.52
C ALA A 164 -3.28 -1.55 15.78
N GLN A 165 -1.99 -1.72 16.11
CA GLN A 165 -1.35 -1.00 17.22
C GLN A 165 -1.36 0.52 16.99
N TYR A 166 -1.28 0.92 15.71
CA TYR A 166 -1.25 2.31 15.25
C TYR A 166 -2.61 2.85 14.80
N ARG A 167 -3.70 2.15 15.12
CA ARG A 167 -5.08 2.54 14.76
C ARG A 167 -5.30 2.65 13.23
N ILE A 168 -4.49 1.94 12.46
CA ILE A 168 -4.69 1.76 11.02
C ILE A 168 -5.41 0.43 10.80
N THR A 169 -6.56 0.48 10.14
CA THR A 169 -7.27 -0.71 9.68
C THR A 169 -6.84 -1.02 8.25
N ILE A 170 -6.31 -2.22 8.02
CA ILE A 170 -6.03 -2.71 6.67
C ILE A 170 -7.33 -3.20 6.03
N VAL A 171 -7.63 -2.69 4.84
CA VAL A 171 -8.73 -3.14 3.99
C VAL A 171 -8.10 -3.96 2.86
N PRO A 172 -8.31 -5.29 2.80
CA PRO A 172 -7.83 -6.08 1.67
C PRO A 172 -8.73 -5.89 0.45
N GLU A 173 -8.12 -5.89 -0.73
CA GLU A 173 -8.81 -5.88 -2.01
C GLU A 173 -8.26 -6.98 -2.90
N ILE A 174 -9.15 -7.89 -3.30
CA ILE A 174 -8.94 -8.88 -4.36
C ILE A 174 -9.96 -8.57 -5.44
N ASP A 175 -9.49 -7.94 -6.50
CA ASP A 175 -10.34 -7.39 -7.54
C ASP A 175 -11.01 -8.49 -8.37
N MET A 176 -12.33 -8.37 -8.51
CA MET A 176 -13.18 -9.23 -9.32
C MET A 176 -14.55 -8.55 -9.53
N PRO A 177 -15.28 -8.85 -10.62
CA PRO A 177 -14.95 -9.81 -11.69
C PRO A 177 -14.06 -9.25 -12.81
N GLY A 178 -13.71 -7.95 -12.75
CA GLY A 178 -12.68 -7.33 -13.59
C GLY A 178 -11.26 -7.65 -13.10
N HIS A 179 -10.25 -7.22 -13.86
CA HIS A 179 -8.83 -7.33 -13.47
C HIS A 179 -8.35 -8.73 -13.02
N MET A 180 -8.88 -9.80 -13.64
CA MET A 180 -8.61 -11.18 -13.24
C MET A 180 -7.67 -11.94 -14.18
N THR A 181 -6.95 -11.27 -15.09
CA THR A 181 -6.07 -11.96 -16.07
C THR A 181 -5.12 -12.95 -15.43
N ARG A 182 -4.48 -12.58 -14.31
CA ARG A 182 -3.58 -13.45 -13.55
C ARG A 182 -4.29 -14.71 -13.02
N ILE A 183 -5.48 -14.53 -12.43
CA ILE A 183 -6.25 -15.60 -11.77
C ILE A 183 -6.82 -16.57 -12.81
N LEU A 184 -7.21 -16.06 -13.97
CA LEU A 184 -7.94 -16.78 -15.02
C LEU A 184 -7.06 -17.35 -16.13
N ARG A 185 -5.74 -17.09 -16.13
CA ARG A 185 -4.81 -17.50 -17.18
C ARG A 185 -4.96 -18.97 -17.59
N ASP A 186 -5.10 -19.85 -16.60
CA ASP A 186 -5.17 -21.30 -16.78
C ASP A 186 -6.62 -21.84 -16.62
N LYS A 187 -7.62 -20.94 -16.69
CA LYS A 187 -9.06 -21.23 -16.51
C LYS A 187 -9.88 -20.68 -17.70
N PRO A 188 -9.64 -21.15 -18.94
CA PRO A 188 -10.28 -20.59 -20.14
C PRO A 188 -11.81 -20.72 -20.14
N SER A 189 -12.38 -21.76 -19.54
CA SER A 189 -13.83 -21.94 -19.41
C SER A 189 -14.51 -20.96 -18.46
N LEU A 190 -13.73 -20.19 -17.69
CA LEU A 190 -14.22 -19.15 -16.77
C LEU A 190 -13.81 -17.74 -17.22
N SER A 191 -13.22 -17.61 -18.42
CA SER A 191 -12.64 -16.37 -18.91
C SER A 191 -13.52 -15.74 -19.99
N LEU A 192 -13.94 -14.50 -19.76
CA LEU A 192 -14.34 -13.57 -20.82
C LEU A 192 -13.07 -12.90 -21.35
N VAL A 193 -12.59 -13.34 -22.51
CA VAL A 193 -11.38 -12.78 -23.13
C VAL A 193 -11.75 -11.54 -23.94
N ARG A 194 -11.34 -10.36 -23.46
CA ARG A 194 -11.59 -9.07 -24.11
C ARG A 194 -10.68 -8.89 -25.33
N ASN A 195 -11.04 -7.97 -26.23
CA ASN A 195 -10.27 -7.68 -27.45
C ASN A 195 -8.83 -7.23 -27.19
N ASN A 196 -8.57 -6.63 -26.03
CA ASN A 196 -7.23 -6.23 -25.59
C ASN A 196 -6.41 -7.41 -24.98
N GLY A 197 -6.95 -8.62 -24.96
CA GLY A 197 -6.32 -9.83 -24.42
C GLY A 197 -6.47 -10.02 -22.91
N THR A 198 -7.03 -9.05 -22.19
CA THR A 198 -7.33 -9.20 -20.75
C THR A 198 -8.49 -10.17 -20.53
N ARG A 199 -8.56 -10.75 -19.32
CA ARG A 199 -9.57 -11.74 -18.94
C ARG A 199 -10.36 -11.26 -17.74
N SER A 200 -11.67 -11.30 -17.88
CA SER A 200 -12.63 -11.07 -16.80
C SER A 200 -13.38 -12.35 -16.47
N LEU A 201 -13.92 -12.47 -15.26
CA LEU A 201 -14.66 -13.66 -14.83
C LEU A 201 -15.99 -13.78 -15.59
N ASP A 202 -16.26 -14.96 -16.14
CA ASP A 202 -17.55 -15.26 -16.78
C ASP A 202 -18.62 -15.55 -15.72
N LEU A 203 -19.38 -14.52 -15.35
CA LEU A 203 -20.48 -14.64 -14.39
C LEU A 203 -21.69 -15.43 -14.90
N SER A 204 -21.72 -15.85 -16.16
CA SER A 204 -22.74 -16.80 -16.63
C SER A 204 -22.47 -18.24 -16.17
N SER A 205 -21.23 -18.53 -15.80
CA SER A 205 -20.78 -19.86 -15.38
C SER A 205 -21.14 -20.17 -13.93
N ASP A 206 -21.66 -21.37 -13.68
CA ASP A 206 -21.93 -21.87 -12.31
C ASP A 206 -20.64 -22.00 -11.47
N GLN A 207 -19.47 -22.02 -12.10
CA GLN A 207 -18.17 -22.10 -11.43
C GLN A 207 -17.57 -20.73 -11.06
N ALA A 208 -18.17 -19.62 -11.49
CA ALA A 208 -17.71 -18.29 -11.13
C ALA A 208 -17.82 -18.02 -9.62
N TRP A 209 -18.96 -18.35 -9.02
CA TRP A 209 -19.19 -18.18 -7.59
C TRP A 209 -18.27 -19.07 -6.73
N PRO A 210 -18.13 -20.39 -6.98
CA PRO A 210 -17.17 -21.23 -6.25
C PRO A 210 -15.75 -20.66 -6.23
N LEU A 211 -15.22 -20.23 -7.39
CA LEU A 211 -13.87 -19.65 -7.47
C LEU A 211 -13.73 -18.39 -6.59
N ALA A 212 -14.67 -17.44 -6.74
CA ALA A 212 -14.65 -16.21 -5.97
C ALA A 212 -14.79 -16.45 -4.46
N ARG A 213 -15.72 -17.33 -4.08
CA ARG A 213 -15.97 -17.69 -2.68
C ARG A 213 -14.72 -18.32 -2.06
N ASP A 214 -14.07 -19.25 -2.74
CA ASP A 214 -12.93 -19.97 -2.19
C ASP A 214 -11.73 -19.03 -2.00
N LEU A 215 -11.43 -18.18 -3.00
CA LEU A 215 -10.41 -17.12 -2.90
C LEU A 215 -10.68 -16.17 -1.73
N ILE A 216 -11.89 -15.63 -1.60
CA ILE A 216 -12.22 -14.67 -0.54
C ILE A 216 -12.17 -15.35 0.84
N THR A 217 -12.78 -16.52 0.97
CA THR A 217 -12.92 -17.25 2.26
C THR A 217 -11.56 -17.54 2.88
N GLU A 218 -10.53 -17.82 2.08
CA GLU A 218 -9.16 -18.03 2.55
C GLU A 218 -8.59 -16.84 3.33
N TYR A 219 -8.94 -15.61 2.92
CA TYR A 219 -8.35 -14.39 3.47
C TYR A 219 -9.21 -13.68 4.52
N LEU A 220 -10.51 -13.99 4.62
CA LEU A 220 -11.38 -13.41 5.64
C LEU A 220 -10.83 -13.49 7.08
N PRO A 221 -10.24 -14.62 7.54
CA PRO A 221 -9.66 -14.68 8.89
C PRO A 221 -8.29 -14.00 9.00
N LEU A 222 -7.55 -13.84 7.89
CA LEU A 222 -6.23 -13.21 7.86
C LEU A 222 -6.33 -11.69 8.13
N PHE A 223 -7.31 -11.05 7.52
CA PHE A 223 -7.57 -9.62 7.70
C PHE A 223 -8.62 -9.42 8.78
N THR A 224 -8.20 -9.13 10.01
CA THR A 224 -9.11 -9.00 11.17
C THR A 224 -9.96 -7.73 11.17
N GLY A 225 -9.70 -6.79 10.25
CA GLY A 225 -10.49 -5.57 10.09
C GLY A 225 -11.93 -5.83 9.62
N PRO A 226 -12.86 -4.88 9.85
CA PRO A 226 -14.27 -5.04 9.56
C PRO A 226 -14.65 -4.71 8.10
N TYR A 227 -13.69 -4.65 7.19
CA TYR A 227 -13.93 -4.29 5.79
C TYR A 227 -13.30 -5.30 4.85
N TRP A 228 -13.93 -5.49 3.70
CA TRP A 228 -13.41 -6.21 2.55
C TRP A 228 -13.71 -5.38 1.31
N HIS A 229 -12.73 -5.16 0.44
CA HIS A 229 -12.95 -4.49 -0.83
C HIS A 229 -12.97 -5.52 -1.96
N LEU A 230 -13.98 -5.44 -2.82
CA LEU A 230 -14.15 -6.35 -3.94
C LEU A 230 -13.45 -5.87 -5.21
N GLY A 231 -13.13 -4.58 -5.26
CA GLY A 231 -12.84 -3.90 -6.53
C GLY A 231 -14.14 -3.71 -7.28
N ALA A 232 -14.39 -4.60 -8.24
CA ALA A 232 -15.57 -4.65 -9.11
C ALA A 232 -15.66 -3.50 -10.13
N ASP A 233 -14.56 -2.79 -10.33
CA ASP A 233 -14.35 -1.84 -11.42
C ASP A 233 -14.08 -2.54 -12.75
N GLU A 234 -14.27 -1.78 -13.82
CA GLU A 234 -13.84 -2.07 -15.19
C GLU A 234 -14.14 -3.49 -15.73
N TRP A 235 -15.17 -4.16 -15.21
CA TRP A 235 -15.50 -5.53 -15.61
C TRP A 235 -15.73 -5.63 -17.12
N LEU A 236 -16.80 -4.98 -17.60
CA LEU A 236 -17.17 -4.87 -19.01
C LEU A 236 -18.02 -3.61 -19.22
N SER A 237 -17.71 -2.83 -20.25
CA SER A 237 -18.63 -1.80 -20.77
C SER A 237 -19.85 -2.43 -21.44
N ALA A 238 -20.89 -1.63 -21.70
CA ALA A 238 -22.08 -2.09 -22.44
C ALA A 238 -21.72 -2.67 -23.83
N ALA A 239 -20.76 -2.07 -24.53
CA ALA A 239 -20.30 -2.54 -25.83
C ALA A 239 -19.44 -3.82 -25.75
N GLU A 240 -18.79 -4.09 -24.62
CA GLU A 240 -18.06 -5.34 -24.42
C GLU A 240 -18.99 -6.47 -24.01
N MET A 241 -20.00 -6.21 -23.18
CA MET A 241 -21.02 -7.21 -22.82
C MET A 241 -21.73 -7.78 -24.06
N SER A 242 -21.95 -6.99 -25.11
CA SER A 242 -22.57 -7.50 -26.36
C SER A 242 -21.73 -8.54 -27.10
N GLN A 243 -20.43 -8.68 -26.77
CA GLN A 243 -19.56 -9.73 -27.31
C GLN A 243 -19.79 -11.08 -26.62
N PHE A 244 -20.49 -11.08 -25.48
CA PHE A 244 -20.70 -12.25 -24.62
C PHE A 244 -22.21 -12.46 -24.38
N PRO A 245 -22.97 -12.88 -25.41
CA PRO A 245 -24.43 -13.02 -25.31
C PRO A 245 -24.89 -14.04 -24.26
N GLN A 246 -24.01 -14.95 -23.82
CA GLN A 246 -24.31 -15.88 -22.74
C GLN A 246 -24.61 -15.18 -21.40
N LEU A 247 -24.08 -13.96 -21.19
CA LEU A 247 -24.36 -13.18 -19.99
C LEU A 247 -25.84 -12.78 -19.91
N ASP A 248 -26.39 -12.18 -20.97
CA ASP A 248 -27.81 -11.83 -21.02
C ASP A 248 -28.71 -13.07 -21.01
N GLN A 249 -28.32 -14.15 -21.69
CA GLN A 249 -29.05 -15.41 -21.64
C GLN A 249 -29.17 -15.94 -20.20
N ARG A 250 -28.07 -15.91 -19.44
CA ARG A 250 -28.08 -16.33 -18.04
C ARG A 250 -28.84 -15.36 -17.16
N ALA A 251 -28.70 -14.05 -17.36
CA ALA A 251 -29.47 -13.04 -16.62
C ALA A 251 -30.97 -13.23 -16.81
N HIS A 252 -31.41 -13.48 -18.05
CA HIS A 252 -32.82 -13.74 -18.36
C HIS A 252 -33.36 -15.00 -17.64
N GLN A 253 -32.55 -16.05 -17.54
CA GLN A 253 -32.93 -17.27 -16.83
C GLN A 253 -33.13 -17.05 -15.33
N LEU A 254 -32.28 -16.21 -14.71
CA LEU A 254 -32.29 -16.00 -13.27
C LEU A 254 -33.26 -14.91 -12.81
N PHE A 255 -33.39 -13.83 -13.58
CA PHE A 255 -34.06 -12.60 -13.14
C PHE A 255 -35.17 -12.13 -14.09
N GLY A 256 -35.41 -12.86 -15.18
CA GLY A 256 -36.47 -12.56 -16.16
C GLY A 256 -35.99 -11.73 -17.36
N LYS A 257 -36.86 -11.61 -18.37
CA LYS A 257 -36.52 -11.12 -19.72
C LYS A 257 -36.00 -9.68 -19.83
N SER A 258 -36.10 -8.87 -18.77
CA SER A 258 -35.60 -7.50 -18.74
C SER A 258 -34.20 -7.38 -18.14
N ALA A 259 -33.66 -8.47 -17.59
CA ALA A 259 -32.34 -8.48 -16.97
C ALA A 259 -31.22 -8.58 -18.01
N THR A 260 -30.06 -8.03 -17.69
CA THR A 260 -28.87 -8.00 -18.55
C THR A 260 -27.67 -8.60 -17.82
N GLY A 261 -26.54 -8.75 -18.49
CA GLY A 261 -25.27 -9.15 -17.88
C GLY A 261 -24.89 -8.29 -16.66
N ARG A 262 -25.31 -7.03 -16.59
CA ARG A 262 -25.10 -6.18 -15.41
C ARG A 262 -25.81 -6.70 -14.16
N ASP A 263 -26.99 -7.30 -14.31
CA ASP A 263 -27.72 -7.92 -13.20
C ASP A 263 -26.95 -9.11 -12.61
N LEU A 264 -26.19 -9.85 -13.43
CA LEU A 264 -25.29 -10.90 -12.92
C LEU A 264 -24.16 -10.30 -12.06
N GLN A 265 -23.60 -9.16 -12.44
CA GLN A 265 -22.57 -8.48 -11.63
C GLN A 265 -23.14 -8.04 -10.29
N TYR A 266 -24.34 -7.46 -10.26
CA TYR A 266 -24.95 -7.01 -9.02
C TYR A 266 -25.34 -8.19 -8.11
N ASP A 267 -25.85 -9.28 -8.68
CA ASP A 267 -26.07 -10.53 -7.93
C ASP A 267 -24.76 -11.09 -7.36
N PHE A 268 -23.68 -11.08 -8.14
CA PHE A 268 -22.36 -11.50 -7.68
C PHE A 268 -21.83 -10.63 -6.54
N ILE A 269 -21.92 -9.30 -6.65
CA ILE A 269 -21.59 -8.36 -5.58
C ILE A 269 -22.42 -8.67 -4.32
N ASN A 270 -23.72 -8.93 -4.48
CA ASN A 270 -24.61 -9.25 -3.35
C ASN A 270 -24.26 -10.59 -2.69
N LYS A 271 -23.92 -11.63 -3.45
CA LYS A 271 -23.44 -12.92 -2.92
C LYS A 271 -22.17 -12.74 -2.09
N ILE A 272 -21.23 -11.93 -2.57
CA ILE A 272 -20.01 -11.61 -1.82
C ILE A 272 -20.33 -10.76 -0.59
N ASN A 273 -21.22 -9.78 -0.70
CA ASN A 273 -21.68 -8.99 0.44
C ASN A 273 -22.25 -9.89 1.54
N HIS A 274 -23.08 -10.88 1.19
CA HIS A 274 -23.57 -11.87 2.14
C HIS A 274 -22.43 -12.68 2.79
N LEU A 275 -21.46 -13.17 2.01
CA LEU A 275 -20.31 -13.92 2.52
C LEU A 275 -19.47 -13.11 3.51
N VAL A 276 -19.09 -11.88 3.17
CA VAL A 276 -18.22 -11.07 4.03
C VAL A 276 -18.97 -10.59 5.28
N ARG A 277 -20.28 -10.30 5.17
CA ARG A 277 -21.13 -9.93 6.31
C ARG A 277 -21.33 -11.08 7.27
N ALA A 278 -21.47 -12.31 6.78
CA ALA A 278 -21.50 -13.51 7.63
C ALA A 278 -20.19 -13.68 8.44
N ASN A 279 -19.10 -13.03 8.03
CA ASN A 279 -17.81 -12.98 8.71
C ASN A 279 -17.56 -11.64 9.42
N GLY A 280 -18.61 -10.86 9.70
CA GLY A 280 -18.53 -9.62 10.48
C GLY A 280 -17.90 -8.44 9.74
N LYS A 281 -17.86 -8.46 8.40
CA LYS A 281 -17.29 -7.40 7.56
C LYS A 281 -18.34 -6.64 6.76
N THR A 282 -17.97 -5.44 6.34
CA THR A 282 -18.73 -4.61 5.39
C THR A 282 -18.02 -4.63 4.04
N LEU A 283 -18.75 -4.90 2.97
CA LEU A 283 -18.21 -4.90 1.62
C LEU A 283 -18.01 -3.47 1.11
N ARG A 284 -16.91 -3.23 0.40
CA ARG A 284 -16.62 -2.02 -0.40
C ARG A 284 -16.45 -2.39 -1.87
N ILE A 285 -16.92 -1.53 -2.76
CA ILE A 285 -16.72 -1.64 -4.21
C ILE A 285 -16.37 -0.27 -4.81
N TRP A 286 -15.77 -0.27 -6.00
CA TRP A 286 -15.68 0.92 -6.85
C TRP A 286 -17.02 1.24 -7.52
N ASN A 287 -17.21 2.46 -8.01
CA ASN A 287 -18.53 2.96 -8.44
C ASN A 287 -18.81 2.87 -9.95
N ASP A 288 -17.80 2.72 -10.80
CA ASP A 288 -17.86 2.95 -12.24
C ASP A 288 -18.81 2.01 -12.99
N GLN A 289 -19.08 0.83 -12.42
CA GLN A 289 -19.99 -0.16 -13.01
C GLN A 289 -21.46 0.02 -12.56
N LEU A 290 -21.77 1.02 -11.72
CA LEU A 290 -23.11 1.25 -11.20
C LEU A 290 -23.97 2.09 -12.17
N VAL A 291 -25.01 1.45 -12.71
CA VAL A 291 -25.97 2.00 -13.66
C VAL A 291 -27.44 1.80 -13.20
N PRO A 292 -28.36 2.73 -13.50
CA PRO A 292 -29.78 2.60 -13.18
C PRO A 292 -30.48 1.55 -14.06
N GLY A 293 -31.73 1.21 -13.71
CA GLY A 293 -32.61 0.40 -14.57
C GLY A 293 -32.36 -1.11 -14.56
N THR A 294 -31.48 -1.61 -13.68
CA THR A 294 -31.28 -3.04 -13.44
C THR A 294 -32.45 -3.65 -12.66
N VAL A 295 -32.69 -4.95 -12.83
CA VAL A 295 -33.68 -5.73 -12.09
C VAL A 295 -33.15 -6.05 -10.69
N VAL A 296 -31.88 -6.43 -10.60
CA VAL A 296 -31.16 -6.62 -9.34
C VAL A 296 -30.62 -5.26 -8.88
N ASN A 297 -30.65 -4.99 -7.57
CA ASN A 297 -30.00 -3.82 -6.99
C ASN A 297 -28.85 -4.26 -6.09
N VAL A 298 -27.74 -3.51 -6.10
CA VAL A 298 -26.69 -3.69 -5.10
C VAL A 298 -27.27 -3.37 -3.72
N ALA A 299 -27.01 -4.22 -2.73
CA ALA A 299 -27.54 -4.05 -1.39
C ALA A 299 -27.03 -2.74 -0.75
N PRO A 300 -27.89 -1.96 -0.05
CA PRO A 300 -27.51 -0.67 0.54
C PRO A 300 -26.42 -0.79 1.61
N THR A 301 -26.20 -2.00 2.15
CA THR A 301 -25.12 -2.27 3.10
C THR A 301 -23.72 -2.26 2.47
N VAL A 302 -23.61 -2.21 1.14
CA VAL A 302 -22.33 -2.12 0.42
C VAL A 302 -21.85 -0.67 0.40
N GLN A 303 -20.61 -0.44 0.82
CA GLN A 303 -19.96 0.87 0.75
C GLN A 303 -19.38 1.11 -0.64
N ILE A 304 -19.42 2.36 -1.10
CA ILE A 304 -18.93 2.74 -2.43
C ILE A 304 -17.72 3.66 -2.31
N ALA A 305 -16.56 3.19 -2.77
CA ALA A 305 -15.41 4.03 -3.03
C ALA A 305 -15.59 4.67 -4.42
N HIS A 306 -15.98 5.94 -4.43
CA HIS A 306 -16.42 6.61 -5.65
C HIS A 306 -15.25 7.36 -6.28
N TRP A 307 -14.66 6.75 -7.32
CA TRP A 307 -13.47 7.25 -7.99
C TRP A 307 -13.78 7.94 -9.30
N TYR A 308 -14.75 7.46 -10.08
CA TYR A 308 -15.04 7.93 -11.44
C TYR A 308 -16.30 8.80 -11.45
N GLY A 309 -16.23 9.97 -12.10
CA GLY A 309 -17.34 10.94 -12.09
C GLY A 309 -18.31 10.82 -13.27
N SER A 310 -17.89 10.22 -14.38
CA SER A 310 -18.71 10.05 -15.58
C SER A 310 -19.52 8.76 -15.51
N THR A 311 -20.25 8.58 -14.41
CA THR A 311 -21.09 7.41 -14.14
C THR A 311 -22.56 7.72 -14.34
N ASP A 312 -23.34 6.67 -14.60
CA ASP A 312 -24.79 6.79 -14.74
C ASP A 312 -25.49 6.98 -13.38
N MET A 313 -24.84 6.58 -12.28
CA MET A 313 -25.29 6.90 -10.91
C MET A 313 -24.42 7.98 -10.28
N THR A 314 -25.04 9.09 -9.89
CA THR A 314 -24.37 10.19 -9.17
C THR A 314 -24.13 9.81 -7.70
N PRO A 315 -23.20 10.48 -7.00
CA PRO A 315 -23.01 10.32 -5.55
C PRO A 315 -24.32 10.48 -4.76
N GLN A 316 -25.12 11.51 -5.06
CA GLN A 316 -26.41 11.71 -4.36
C GLN A 316 -27.38 10.55 -4.60
N THR A 317 -27.45 10.02 -5.83
CA THR A 317 -28.31 8.87 -6.15
C THR A 317 -27.90 7.63 -5.35
N LEU A 318 -26.60 7.42 -5.13
CA LEU A 318 -26.08 6.30 -4.34
C LEU A 318 -26.38 6.50 -2.84
N ALA A 319 -26.20 7.72 -2.33
CA ALA A 319 -26.56 8.07 -0.95
C ALA A 319 -28.07 7.90 -0.70
N ASP A 320 -28.92 8.35 -1.64
CA ASP A 320 -30.38 8.20 -1.55
C ASP A 320 -30.82 6.73 -1.58
N ARG A 321 -30.01 5.85 -2.16
CA ARG A 321 -30.18 4.39 -2.12
C ARG A 321 -29.64 3.75 -0.84
N GLY A 322 -29.12 4.54 0.09
CA GLY A 322 -28.64 4.10 1.41
C GLY A 322 -27.17 3.66 1.42
N HIS A 323 -26.42 3.89 0.35
CA HIS A 323 -25.01 3.54 0.31
C HIS A 323 -24.14 4.58 1.00
N ASP A 324 -23.25 4.11 1.85
CA ASP A 324 -22.16 4.90 2.41
C ASP A 324 -21.06 5.13 1.36
N LEU A 325 -20.56 6.36 1.27
CA LEU A 325 -19.67 6.84 0.21
C LEU A 325 -18.31 7.27 0.75
N ILE A 326 -17.26 6.87 0.05
CA ILE A 326 -15.88 7.32 0.26
C ILE A 326 -15.44 8.03 -1.01
N ASN A 327 -15.00 9.27 -0.88
CA ASN A 327 -14.53 10.05 -2.02
C ASN A 327 -13.11 9.64 -2.40
N ALA A 328 -12.97 8.88 -3.49
CA ALA A 328 -11.70 8.43 -4.06
C ALA A 328 -11.39 9.17 -5.38
N ASN A 329 -11.76 10.45 -5.46
CA ASN A 329 -11.73 11.27 -6.67
C ASN A 329 -10.40 11.19 -7.45
N TRP A 330 -10.46 10.61 -8.65
CA TRP A 330 -9.29 10.44 -9.53
C TRP A 330 -8.70 11.74 -10.07
N ASN A 331 -9.50 12.81 -10.17
CA ASN A 331 -9.04 14.11 -10.70
C ASN A 331 -7.99 14.77 -9.78
N GLN A 332 -8.01 14.48 -8.48
CA GLN A 332 -7.15 15.17 -7.49
C GLN A 332 -6.39 14.22 -6.56
N LEU A 333 -6.84 12.98 -6.37
CA LEU A 333 -6.33 12.08 -5.33
C LEU A 333 -5.61 10.84 -5.89
N TYR A 334 -5.25 10.83 -7.17
CA TYR A 334 -4.52 9.72 -7.79
C TYR A 334 -3.05 10.05 -7.96
N TYR A 335 -2.21 9.19 -7.39
CA TYR A 335 -0.80 9.07 -7.72
C TYR A 335 -0.64 7.90 -8.67
N ILE A 336 -0.12 8.14 -9.87
CA ILE A 336 0.16 7.09 -10.85
C ILE A 336 1.67 7.03 -11.08
N VAL A 337 2.28 5.93 -10.62
CA VAL A 337 3.73 5.72 -10.65
C VAL A 337 4.30 6.01 -12.04
N GLY A 338 5.30 6.90 -12.10
CA GLY A 338 5.97 7.28 -13.35
C GLY A 338 5.11 8.03 -14.38
N ILE A 339 3.88 8.43 -14.04
CA ILE A 339 2.97 9.14 -14.94
C ILE A 339 2.55 10.49 -14.36
N SER A 340 1.88 10.48 -13.20
CA SER A 340 1.29 11.68 -12.62
C SER A 340 1.26 11.60 -11.09
N ARG A 341 1.16 12.77 -10.46
CA ARG A 341 1.11 12.90 -9.01
C ARG A 341 0.02 13.89 -8.64
N PRO A 342 -0.66 13.68 -7.51
CA PRO A 342 -1.63 14.66 -7.03
C PRO A 342 -0.90 15.95 -6.64
N ASP A 343 -1.43 17.10 -7.04
CA ASP A 343 -0.89 18.39 -6.68
C ASP A 343 -1.28 18.74 -5.23
N PRO A 344 -0.32 18.79 -4.28
CA PRO A 344 -0.62 19.10 -2.90
C PRO A 344 -1.16 20.52 -2.70
N ALA A 345 -0.82 21.47 -3.57
CA ALA A 345 -1.38 22.83 -3.52
C ALA A 345 -2.86 22.80 -3.88
N ALA A 346 -3.22 22.13 -4.99
CA ALA A 346 -4.60 21.95 -5.40
C ALA A 346 -5.43 21.22 -4.32
N ILE A 347 -4.89 20.18 -3.69
CA ILE A 347 -5.56 19.50 -2.57
C ILE A 347 -5.77 20.48 -1.41
N TYR A 348 -4.72 21.16 -0.96
CA TYR A 348 -4.82 22.04 0.19
C TYR A 348 -5.80 23.19 -0.04
N GLU A 349 -5.80 23.78 -1.24
CA GLU A 349 -6.51 25.03 -1.53
C GLU A 349 -7.95 24.77 -1.97
N SER A 350 -8.19 23.74 -2.80
CA SER A 350 -9.46 23.55 -3.50
C SER A 350 -10.20 22.25 -3.19
N PHE A 351 -9.52 21.17 -2.78
CA PHE A 351 -10.21 19.90 -2.52
C PHE A 351 -11.16 20.02 -1.33
N VAL A 352 -12.37 19.50 -1.52
CA VAL A 352 -13.37 19.36 -0.45
C VAL A 352 -13.91 17.93 -0.45
N PRO A 353 -13.98 17.24 0.72
CA PRO A 353 -14.38 15.84 0.77
C PRO A 353 -15.78 15.53 0.20
N ASN A 354 -16.67 16.52 0.15
CA ASN A 354 -18.04 16.36 -0.35
C ASN A 354 -18.18 16.58 -1.88
N GLN A 355 -17.08 16.86 -2.59
CA GLN A 355 -17.05 16.98 -4.05
C GLN A 355 -16.27 15.79 -4.63
N PHE A 356 -17.02 14.86 -5.24
CA PHE A 356 -16.48 13.67 -5.89
C PHE A 356 -15.89 14.03 -7.27
N ALA A 357 -15.30 13.02 -7.92
CA ALA A 357 -14.75 13.17 -9.26
C ALA A 357 -15.71 13.85 -10.23
N PHE A 358 -15.17 14.73 -11.07
CA PHE A 358 -15.94 15.45 -12.07
C PHE A 358 -16.44 14.50 -13.16
N GLY A 359 -17.66 14.73 -13.62
CA GLY A 359 -18.26 14.00 -14.73
C GLY A 359 -19.72 14.34 -14.91
N THR A 360 -20.55 13.35 -15.22
CA THR A 360 -21.95 13.55 -15.60
C THR A 360 -22.83 13.83 -14.39
N GLY A 361 -23.61 14.91 -14.45
CA GLY A 361 -24.56 15.27 -13.38
C GLY A 361 -23.90 15.98 -12.19
N ASN A 362 -24.62 16.05 -11.06
CA ASN A 362 -24.11 16.67 -9.84
C ASN A 362 -23.20 15.69 -9.08
N THR A 363 -21.92 16.05 -8.93
CA THR A 363 -20.91 15.25 -8.23
C THR A 363 -20.66 15.74 -6.81
N THR A 364 -21.48 16.66 -6.31
CA THR A 364 -21.38 17.20 -4.95
C THR A 364 -22.58 16.75 -4.11
N ILE A 365 -22.30 16.28 -2.89
CA ILE A 365 -23.32 16.02 -1.86
C ILE A 365 -23.18 17.00 -0.70
N ALA A 366 -24.18 17.07 0.18
CA ALA A 366 -24.10 17.92 1.35
C ALA A 366 -22.96 17.46 2.27
N ARG A 367 -22.22 18.42 2.86
CA ARG A 367 -21.17 18.08 3.86
C ARG A 367 -21.72 17.38 5.10
N SER A 368 -22.99 17.61 5.41
CA SER A 368 -23.71 16.98 6.52
C SER A 368 -24.42 15.68 6.13
N ASP A 369 -24.27 15.21 4.89
CA ASP A 369 -24.88 13.96 4.45
C ASP A 369 -24.32 12.81 5.29
N PRO A 370 -25.17 12.00 5.96
CA PRO A 370 -24.70 10.94 6.86
C PRO A 370 -23.97 9.81 6.12
N HIS A 371 -24.19 9.69 4.80
CA HIS A 371 -23.51 8.71 3.97
C HIS A 371 -22.14 9.19 3.47
N LEU A 372 -21.74 10.44 3.70
CA LEU A 372 -20.40 10.91 3.36
C LEU A 372 -19.38 10.48 4.44
N LEU A 373 -18.59 9.46 4.15
CA LEU A 373 -17.70 8.88 5.16
C LEU A 373 -16.35 9.58 5.26
N GLY A 374 -15.86 10.11 4.14
CA GLY A 374 -14.57 10.77 4.04
C GLY A 374 -13.93 10.57 2.68
N SER A 375 -12.60 10.39 2.64
CA SER A 375 -11.84 10.41 1.39
C SER A 375 -10.62 9.51 1.39
N GLN A 376 -10.18 9.10 0.20
CA GLN A 376 -9.05 8.21 -0.02
C GLN A 376 -8.13 8.72 -1.13
N LEU A 377 -6.83 8.76 -0.85
CA LEU A 377 -5.79 8.91 -1.88
C LEU A 377 -5.38 7.53 -2.40
N SER A 378 -5.19 7.37 -3.71
CA SER A 378 -4.81 6.10 -4.32
C SER A 378 -3.45 6.19 -5.00
N LEU A 379 -2.59 5.20 -4.75
CA LEU A 379 -1.30 4.99 -5.40
C LEU A 379 -1.40 3.80 -6.36
N TRP A 380 -1.31 4.07 -7.66
CA TRP A 380 -1.43 3.08 -8.75
C TRP A 380 -0.08 2.79 -9.40
N GLY A 381 0.18 1.52 -9.71
CA GLY A 381 1.46 0.99 -10.16
C GLY A 381 1.52 0.60 -11.63
N GLU A 382 0.96 1.39 -12.55
CA GLU A 382 0.75 1.05 -13.97
C GLU A 382 1.85 0.21 -14.66
N PRO A 383 1.49 -0.80 -15.47
CA PRO A 383 2.46 -1.66 -16.14
C PRO A 383 3.48 -0.89 -16.99
N GLY A 384 4.74 -1.29 -16.90
CA GLY A 384 5.83 -0.65 -17.67
C GLY A 384 6.27 0.72 -17.12
N ARG A 385 5.73 1.14 -15.98
CA ARG A 385 6.20 2.30 -15.23
C ARG A 385 6.91 1.85 -13.96
N ASP A 386 7.91 2.61 -13.54
CA ASP A 386 8.57 2.34 -12.28
C ASP A 386 9.05 3.65 -11.64
N GLU A 387 9.02 3.65 -10.31
CA GLU A 387 9.58 4.70 -9.48
C GLU A 387 10.13 4.02 -8.21
N PRO A 388 11.35 4.39 -7.77
CA PRO A 388 11.91 3.84 -6.54
C PRO A 388 10.98 4.08 -5.33
N GLU A 389 10.89 3.08 -4.45
CA GLU A 389 10.07 3.14 -3.24
C GLU A 389 10.35 4.39 -2.38
N ASN A 390 11.60 4.83 -2.30
CA ASN A 390 12.00 6.01 -1.55
C ASN A 390 11.54 7.31 -2.21
N ASP A 391 11.51 7.35 -3.54
CA ASP A 391 11.03 8.51 -4.29
C ASP A 391 9.51 8.61 -4.14
N ILE A 392 8.79 7.49 -4.29
CA ILE A 392 7.34 7.42 -4.02
C ILE A 392 7.03 7.90 -2.60
N ALA A 393 7.73 7.36 -1.60
CA ALA A 393 7.55 7.78 -0.20
C ALA A 393 7.82 9.27 0.01
N THR A 394 8.82 9.84 -0.67
CA THR A 394 9.12 11.27 -0.61
C THR A 394 8.02 12.11 -1.26
N ASN A 395 7.53 11.68 -2.42
CA ASN A 395 6.55 12.40 -3.21
C ASN A 395 5.12 12.31 -2.63
N LEU A 396 4.83 11.30 -1.80
CA LEU A 396 3.57 11.16 -1.07
C LEU A 396 3.45 12.12 0.12
N LYS A 397 4.56 12.64 0.65
CA LYS A 397 4.56 13.36 1.94
C LYS A 397 3.56 14.51 1.94
N ASP A 398 3.65 15.38 0.95
CA ASP A 398 2.86 16.60 0.90
C ASP A 398 1.39 16.35 0.55
N PRO A 399 1.04 15.53 -0.46
CA PRO A 399 -0.35 15.18 -0.74
C PRO A 399 -1.08 14.54 0.44
N LEU A 400 -0.44 13.64 1.18
CA LEU A 400 -1.03 13.04 2.38
C LEU A 400 -1.32 14.10 3.47
N ARG A 401 -0.40 15.05 3.65
CA ARG A 401 -0.56 16.12 4.64
C ARG A 401 -1.64 17.12 4.24
N ALA A 402 -1.75 17.42 2.94
CA ALA A 402 -2.82 18.27 2.41
C ALA A 402 -4.21 17.63 2.56
N LEU A 403 -4.34 16.34 2.21
CA LEU A 403 -5.62 15.62 2.29
C LEU A 403 -6.09 15.44 3.74
N ILE A 404 -5.18 15.08 4.65
CA ILE A 404 -5.56 14.82 6.04
C ILE A 404 -6.04 16.08 6.75
N GLN A 405 -5.51 17.26 6.40
CA GLN A 405 -6.02 18.54 6.90
C GLN A 405 -7.50 18.73 6.53
N GLY A 406 -7.86 18.44 5.27
CA GLY A 406 -9.24 18.59 4.78
C GLY A 406 -10.22 17.57 5.36
N THR A 407 -9.77 16.33 5.59
CA THR A 407 -10.61 15.24 6.12
C THR A 407 -10.66 15.19 7.66
N TRP A 408 -9.65 15.72 8.34
CA TRP A 408 -9.78 16.04 9.76
C TRP A 408 -10.74 17.22 9.96
N GLY A 409 -10.73 18.19 9.05
CA GLY A 409 -11.73 19.25 8.97
C GLY A 409 -11.52 20.40 9.96
N SER A 410 -10.33 20.52 10.56
CA SER A 410 -9.96 21.69 11.35
C SER A 410 -9.76 22.92 10.45
N PRO A 411 -9.92 24.15 10.99
CA PRO A 411 -9.61 25.37 10.24
C PRO A 411 -8.20 25.29 9.65
N LYS A 412 -8.05 25.74 8.39
CA LYS A 412 -6.73 25.75 7.74
C LYS A 412 -5.77 26.62 8.57
N PRO A 413 -4.60 26.11 8.98
CA PRO A 413 -3.67 26.86 9.80
C PRO A 413 -2.91 27.94 9.01
N ALA A 414 -3.05 27.96 7.68
CA ALA A 414 -2.48 28.94 6.78
C ALA A 414 -3.47 29.24 5.63
N SER A 415 -3.39 30.42 5.02
CA SER A 415 -4.32 30.81 3.96
C SER A 415 -3.97 30.21 2.59
N THR A 416 -2.71 29.84 2.37
CA THR A 416 -2.20 29.30 1.11
C THR A 416 -1.35 28.07 1.33
N TYR A 417 -1.21 27.22 0.32
CA TYR A 417 -0.35 26.06 0.39
C TYR A 417 1.12 26.47 0.63
N ASN A 418 1.59 27.52 -0.04
CA ASN A 418 2.97 28.00 0.10
C ASN A 418 3.33 28.32 1.57
N THR A 419 2.41 28.95 2.31
CA THR A 419 2.63 29.23 3.75
C THR A 419 2.42 27.99 4.62
N TYR A 420 1.53 27.09 4.23
CA TYR A 420 1.33 25.80 4.88
C TYR A 420 2.57 24.89 4.83
N THR A 421 3.38 24.98 3.76
CA THR A 421 4.59 24.13 3.62
C THR A 421 5.54 24.26 4.81
N ALA A 422 5.72 25.46 5.36
CA ALA A 422 6.58 25.67 6.52
C ALA A 422 6.09 24.89 7.77
N ILE A 423 4.77 24.82 7.97
CA ILE A 423 4.14 24.09 9.08
C ILE A 423 4.40 22.59 8.93
N ILE A 424 4.11 22.03 7.75
CA ILE A 424 4.29 20.59 7.53
C ILE A 424 5.77 20.16 7.55
N ARG A 425 6.69 21.04 7.15
CA ARG A 425 8.14 20.81 7.27
C ARG A 425 8.60 20.83 8.72
N ALA A 426 8.08 21.74 9.54
CA ALA A 426 8.35 21.78 10.97
C ALA A 426 7.80 20.54 11.72
N VAL A 427 6.62 20.06 11.32
CA VAL A 427 6.05 18.78 11.81
C VAL A 427 6.92 17.59 11.40
N GLY A 428 7.41 17.57 10.15
CA GLY A 428 8.34 16.57 9.63
C GLY A 428 7.77 15.15 9.54
N ASP A 429 8.65 14.15 9.63
CA ASP A 429 8.30 12.73 9.51
C ASP A 429 7.99 12.08 10.86
N ALA A 430 7.30 10.93 10.85
CA ALA A 430 7.17 10.09 12.04
C ALA A 430 8.58 9.67 12.55
N PRO A 431 8.82 9.60 13.88
CA PRO A 431 10.11 9.17 14.41
C PRO A 431 10.49 7.76 13.93
N ALA A 432 11.75 7.58 13.54
CA ALA A 432 12.30 6.32 13.04
C ALA A 432 12.43 5.22 14.12
N GLY A 433 12.30 5.57 15.41
CA GLY A 433 12.61 4.69 16.55
C GLY A 433 11.43 3.92 17.16
N GLY A 434 10.31 3.78 16.43
CA GLY A 434 9.07 3.19 16.95
C GLY A 434 8.86 1.70 16.63
N THR A 435 9.87 0.95 16.16
CA THR A 435 9.72 -0.51 16.16
C THR A 435 9.77 -0.97 17.61
N ALA A 436 8.62 -1.33 18.18
CA ALA A 436 8.63 -2.40 19.16
C ALA A 436 9.49 -3.53 18.57
N PRO A 437 10.34 -4.21 19.36
CA PRO A 437 11.08 -5.37 18.86
C PRO A 437 10.08 -6.26 18.11
N PRO A 438 10.39 -6.73 16.89
CA PRO A 438 9.50 -7.66 16.22
C PRO A 438 9.19 -8.79 17.21
N PRO A 439 7.92 -9.23 17.32
CA PRO A 439 7.62 -10.41 18.12
C PRO A 439 8.58 -11.54 17.69
N PRO A 440 9.05 -12.39 18.63
CA PRO A 440 9.93 -13.49 18.27
C PRO A 440 9.34 -14.21 17.06
N LYS A 441 10.18 -14.42 16.02
CA LYS A 441 9.76 -15.12 14.81
C LYS A 441 8.91 -16.32 15.22
N PRO A 442 7.64 -16.43 14.75
CA PRO A 442 6.85 -17.62 15.03
C PRO A 442 7.68 -18.81 14.57
N THR A 443 7.94 -19.72 15.50
CA THR A 443 8.60 -20.98 15.17
C THR A 443 7.68 -21.67 14.17
N PRO A 444 8.13 -21.94 12.93
CA PRO A 444 7.27 -22.61 11.97
C PRO A 444 6.84 -23.95 12.58
N PRO A 445 5.55 -24.32 12.53
CA PRO A 445 5.19 -25.71 12.78
C PRO A 445 6.04 -26.58 11.83
N ALA A 446 6.58 -27.68 12.36
CA ALA A 446 7.41 -28.59 11.58
C ALA A 446 6.58 -29.15 10.42
N VAL A 447 6.73 -28.55 9.24
CA VAL A 447 6.21 -29.08 7.98
C VAL A 447 7.26 -30.07 7.47
N PRO A 448 6.90 -31.34 7.19
CA PRO A 448 7.83 -32.29 6.61
C PRO A 448 8.35 -31.77 5.27
N ALA A 449 9.67 -31.85 5.09
CA ALA A 449 10.37 -31.28 3.96
C ALA A 449 9.83 -31.80 2.62
N PRO A 450 9.41 -30.92 1.69
CA PRO A 450 9.31 -31.29 0.29
C PRO A 450 10.72 -31.35 -0.30
N THR A 451 11.06 -32.49 -0.90
CA THR A 451 12.23 -32.66 -1.76
C THR A 451 12.05 -31.80 -3.02
N THR A 452 12.54 -30.57 -2.97
CA THR A 452 12.73 -29.72 -4.14
C THR A 452 14.15 -29.16 -4.12
N THR A 453 14.90 -29.48 -5.17
CA THR A 453 16.23 -28.96 -5.50
C THR A 453 16.24 -27.44 -5.39
N VAL A 454 16.95 -26.91 -4.40
CA VAL A 454 17.14 -25.45 -4.21
C VAL A 454 18.10 -24.94 -5.30
N PRO A 455 17.75 -23.89 -6.07
CA PRO A 455 18.68 -23.23 -6.98
C PRO A 455 19.83 -22.59 -6.20
N ALA A 456 21.07 -22.76 -6.68
CA ALA A 456 22.24 -22.14 -6.06
C ALA A 456 22.21 -20.61 -6.25
N GLU A 457 21.93 -19.88 -5.17
CA GLU A 457 22.07 -18.42 -5.14
C GLU A 457 23.57 -18.05 -5.17
N VAL A 458 23.98 -17.04 -5.95
CA VAL A 458 25.38 -16.60 -6.08
C VAL A 458 25.60 -15.37 -5.20
N ARG A 459 26.66 -15.35 -4.37
CA ARG A 459 27.02 -14.18 -3.55
C ARG A 459 28.30 -13.53 -4.06
N ALA A 460 28.32 -12.20 -4.14
CA ALA A 460 29.49 -11.39 -4.48
C ALA A 460 29.79 -10.39 -3.34
N SER A 461 31.05 -10.30 -2.91
CA SER A 461 31.49 -9.38 -1.85
C SER A 461 32.67 -8.50 -2.28
N GLY A 462 32.64 -7.19 -1.97
CA GLY A 462 33.77 -6.27 -2.18
C GLY A 462 33.53 -4.87 -1.58
N THR A 463 34.59 -4.15 -1.20
CA THR A 463 34.55 -2.79 -0.61
C THR A 463 34.63 -1.67 -1.67
N SER A 464 33.78 -0.64 -1.53
CA SER A 464 33.30 0.26 -2.60
C SER A 464 34.13 1.51 -2.92
N THR A 465 35.45 1.56 -2.64
CA THR A 465 36.25 2.77 -2.93
C THR A 465 37.50 2.45 -3.75
N ILE A 466 37.64 3.09 -4.93
CA ILE A 466 38.83 2.97 -5.79
C ILE A 466 39.62 4.29 -5.78
N LYS A 467 40.74 4.31 -5.04
CA LYS A 467 41.72 5.40 -5.11
C LYS A 467 42.71 5.14 -6.25
N VAL A 468 42.70 5.98 -7.29
CA VAL A 468 43.65 5.89 -8.41
C VAL A 468 44.61 7.07 -8.33
N ARG A 469 45.78 6.89 -7.70
CA ARG A 469 46.75 8.00 -7.48
C ARG A 469 47.83 8.15 -8.55
N THR A 470 47.98 7.22 -9.50
CA THR A 470 49.00 7.30 -10.57
C THR A 470 48.53 6.62 -11.85
N SER A 471 49.26 6.80 -12.95
CA SER A 471 49.00 6.36 -14.34
C SER A 471 48.92 4.83 -14.58
N LYS A 472 48.54 4.01 -13.59
CA LYS A 472 48.46 2.55 -13.68
C LYS A 472 47.01 2.03 -13.76
N THR A 473 46.82 0.97 -14.54
CA THR A 473 45.56 0.18 -14.57
C THR A 473 45.26 -0.39 -13.19
N VAL A 474 44.07 -0.11 -12.65
CA VAL A 474 43.61 -0.72 -11.38
C VAL A 474 42.81 -1.98 -11.70
N ARG A 475 43.18 -3.09 -11.05
CA ARG A 475 42.50 -4.38 -11.17
C ARG A 475 41.53 -4.55 -10.00
N ARG A 476 40.28 -4.89 -10.29
CA ARG A 476 39.29 -5.26 -9.27
C ARG A 476 38.96 -6.73 -9.36
N ILE A 477 39.01 -7.40 -8.23
CA ILE A 477 38.75 -8.83 -8.09
C ILE A 477 37.37 -8.99 -7.47
N PHE A 478 36.50 -9.75 -8.13
CA PHE A 478 35.22 -10.18 -7.58
C PHE A 478 35.30 -11.67 -7.32
N THR A 479 34.88 -12.10 -6.13
CA THR A 479 34.86 -13.51 -5.73
C THR A 479 33.41 -13.99 -5.69
N PHE A 480 33.14 -15.16 -6.26
CA PHE A 480 31.83 -15.78 -6.32
C PHE A 480 31.85 -17.15 -5.66
N THR A 481 30.91 -17.39 -4.75
CA THR A 481 30.73 -18.64 -4.04
C THR A 481 29.29 -19.14 -4.13
N SER A 482 29.11 -20.45 -3.99
CA SER A 482 27.80 -21.08 -3.86
C SER A 482 27.16 -20.71 -2.51
N SER A 483 25.90 -20.27 -2.52
CA SER A 483 25.13 -20.00 -1.29
C SER A 483 24.87 -21.23 -0.43
N THR A 484 24.83 -22.43 -1.05
CA THR A 484 24.48 -23.67 -0.35
C THR A 484 25.59 -24.14 0.59
N ASN A 485 26.86 -23.90 0.23
CA ASN A 485 28.01 -24.42 0.97
C ASN A 485 29.23 -23.50 1.01
N GLY A 486 29.15 -22.28 0.48
CA GLY A 486 30.23 -21.30 0.46
C GLY A 486 31.42 -21.65 -0.44
N THR A 487 31.33 -22.71 -1.26
CA THR A 487 32.45 -23.16 -2.09
C THR A 487 32.67 -22.21 -3.28
N PRO A 488 33.93 -21.90 -3.66
CA PRO A 488 34.22 -21.06 -4.83
C PRO A 488 33.66 -21.63 -6.14
N MET A 489 33.06 -20.76 -6.96
CA MET A 489 32.52 -21.15 -8.26
C MET A 489 33.63 -21.16 -9.31
N ALA A 490 34.45 -22.20 -9.34
CA ALA A 490 35.54 -22.34 -10.32
C ALA A 490 35.01 -22.56 -11.76
N SER A 491 35.68 -21.95 -12.76
CA SER A 491 35.37 -22.10 -14.20
C SER A 491 33.99 -21.62 -14.65
N ALA A 492 33.26 -20.91 -13.79
CA ALA A 492 31.96 -20.33 -14.10
C ALA A 492 32.12 -19.12 -15.05
N GLN A 493 31.23 -19.02 -16.04
CA GLN A 493 31.26 -17.97 -17.06
C GLN A 493 30.30 -16.82 -16.74
N PHE A 494 30.79 -15.59 -16.80
CA PHE A 494 30.06 -14.36 -16.47
C PHE A 494 30.10 -13.38 -17.65
N SER A 495 29.02 -12.63 -17.83
CA SER A 495 28.99 -11.45 -18.70
C SER A 495 29.05 -10.19 -17.83
N VAL A 496 30.13 -9.42 -17.95
CA VAL A 496 30.35 -8.23 -17.13
C VAL A 496 30.11 -6.99 -17.97
N ARG A 497 29.19 -6.13 -17.51
CA ARG A 497 28.94 -4.80 -18.05
C ARG A 497 29.48 -3.74 -17.09
N VAL A 498 30.57 -3.09 -17.47
CA VAL A 498 31.16 -2.01 -16.68
C VAL A 498 30.63 -0.66 -17.18
N THR A 499 29.96 0.11 -16.32
CA THR A 499 29.54 1.49 -16.61
C THR A 499 30.44 2.45 -15.82
N LEU A 500 31.33 3.14 -16.52
CA LEU A 500 32.26 4.10 -15.90
C LEU A 500 31.64 5.51 -15.81
N PRO A 501 32.14 6.38 -14.91
CA PRO A 501 31.75 7.78 -14.88
C PRO A 501 31.85 8.44 -16.26
N GLY A 502 30.76 9.03 -16.73
CA GLY A 502 30.63 9.58 -18.09
C GLY A 502 29.90 8.68 -19.10
N GLY A 503 29.25 7.61 -18.67
CA GLY A 503 28.29 6.84 -19.47
C GLY A 503 28.89 5.80 -20.42
N ARG A 504 30.22 5.65 -20.44
CA ARG A 504 30.89 4.65 -21.28
C ARG A 504 30.67 3.25 -20.72
N THR A 505 30.09 2.38 -21.53
CA THR A 505 29.80 0.99 -21.18
C THR A 505 30.73 0.04 -21.93
N VAL A 506 31.30 -0.95 -21.23
CA VAL A 506 32.10 -2.03 -21.83
C VAL A 506 31.51 -3.37 -21.43
N HIS A 507 31.36 -4.27 -22.39
CA HIS A 507 30.91 -5.65 -22.19
C HIS A 507 32.10 -6.60 -22.38
N GLN A 508 32.36 -7.46 -21.40
CA GLN A 508 33.39 -8.50 -21.50
C GLN A 508 32.91 -9.80 -20.86
N ALA A 509 33.21 -10.91 -21.53
CA ALA A 509 33.04 -12.25 -20.96
C ALA A 509 34.24 -12.57 -20.06
N HIS A 510 33.97 -13.16 -18.91
CA HIS A 510 34.99 -13.60 -17.95
C HIS A 510 34.70 -15.02 -17.46
N THR A 511 35.76 -15.78 -17.24
CA THR A 511 35.70 -17.09 -16.58
C THR A 511 36.39 -16.98 -15.23
N THR A 512 35.78 -17.50 -14.17
CA THR A 512 36.38 -17.50 -12.83
C THR A 512 37.57 -18.46 -12.74
N ASN A 513 38.59 -18.07 -11.97
CA ASN A 513 39.69 -18.97 -11.61
C ASN A 513 39.25 -20.02 -10.58
N SER A 514 40.19 -20.88 -10.13
CA SER A 514 39.95 -21.92 -9.13
C SER A 514 39.42 -21.39 -7.78
N ASN A 515 39.61 -20.10 -7.49
CA ASN A 515 39.10 -19.43 -6.29
C ASN A 515 37.76 -18.71 -6.54
N GLY A 516 37.10 -18.95 -7.67
CA GLY A 516 35.82 -18.31 -7.99
C GLY A 516 35.97 -16.83 -8.34
N GLN A 517 37.14 -16.38 -8.81
CA GLN A 517 37.43 -14.96 -8.99
C GLN A 517 37.51 -14.52 -10.45
N ILE A 518 36.95 -13.35 -10.77
CA ILE A 518 37.22 -12.62 -12.02
C ILE A 518 37.96 -11.31 -11.73
N THR A 519 38.87 -10.92 -12.64
CA THR A 519 39.57 -9.63 -12.56
C THR A 519 39.13 -8.69 -13.67
N VAL A 520 38.61 -7.53 -13.30
CA VAL A 520 38.18 -6.49 -14.23
C VAL A 520 39.20 -5.34 -14.24
N PRO A 521 39.85 -5.04 -15.38
CA PRO A 521 40.78 -3.92 -15.49
C PRO A 521 40.03 -2.59 -15.72
N ILE A 522 40.33 -1.57 -14.92
CA ILE A 522 39.80 -0.21 -15.09
C ILE A 522 40.93 0.71 -15.58
N LYS A 523 40.76 1.30 -16.77
CA LYS A 523 41.75 2.20 -17.41
C LYS A 523 41.66 3.63 -16.82
N THR A 524 42.82 4.29 -16.76
CA THR A 524 43.05 5.58 -16.08
C THR A 524 42.50 6.82 -16.78
N SER A 525 42.03 6.71 -18.02
CA SER A 525 41.39 7.83 -18.75
C SER A 525 39.96 8.14 -18.28
N THR A 526 39.48 7.46 -17.24
CA THR A 526 38.15 7.62 -16.67
C THR A 526 38.04 8.93 -15.88
N LYS A 527 36.96 9.70 -16.09
CA LYS A 527 36.68 10.93 -15.32
C LYS A 527 36.42 10.60 -13.85
N ALA A 528 36.73 11.53 -12.95
CA ALA A 528 36.32 11.40 -11.54
C ALA A 528 34.79 11.47 -11.44
N GLY A 529 34.19 10.66 -10.57
CA GLY A 529 32.74 10.60 -10.41
C GLY A 529 32.23 9.22 -10.00
N ALA A 530 30.91 9.11 -9.83
CA ALA A 530 30.22 7.86 -9.52
C ALA A 530 29.94 7.06 -10.81
N GLY A 531 30.12 5.75 -10.74
CA GLY A 531 29.80 4.77 -11.77
C GLY A 531 29.30 3.47 -11.15
N LYS A 532 29.03 2.45 -11.98
CA LYS A 532 28.57 1.15 -11.52
C LYS A 532 29.12 0.00 -12.37
N VAL A 533 29.49 -1.10 -11.73
CA VAL A 533 29.79 -2.36 -12.42
C VAL A 533 28.57 -3.24 -12.28
N VAL A 534 27.97 -3.62 -13.40
CA VAL A 534 26.85 -4.57 -13.47
C VAL A 534 27.41 -5.91 -13.93
N ILE A 535 27.28 -6.94 -13.09
CA ILE A 535 27.71 -8.29 -13.40
C ILE A 535 26.46 -9.13 -13.60
N SER A 536 26.32 -9.74 -14.78
CA SER A 536 25.20 -10.60 -15.12
C SER A 536 25.73 -12.02 -15.33
N TYR A 537 25.21 -12.96 -14.56
CA TYR A 537 25.52 -14.38 -14.79
C TYR A 537 24.54 -14.98 -15.80
N GLY A 538 25.08 -15.66 -16.81
CA GLY A 538 24.31 -16.39 -17.82
C GLY A 538 24.98 -17.69 -18.25
N GLY A 539 25.92 -18.18 -17.43
CA GLY A 539 26.77 -19.32 -17.74
C GLY A 539 26.27 -20.65 -17.17
N SER A 540 27.13 -21.66 -17.29
CA SER A 540 26.93 -23.00 -16.72
C SER A 540 27.69 -23.14 -15.38
N PRO A 541 27.12 -23.78 -14.34
CA PRO A 541 25.77 -24.34 -14.30
C PRO A 541 24.68 -23.26 -14.25
N LYS A 542 23.53 -23.51 -14.90
CA LYS A 542 22.39 -22.57 -14.97
C LYS A 542 21.91 -22.22 -13.55
N VAL A 543 21.98 -20.94 -13.18
CA VAL A 543 21.32 -20.39 -11.98
C VAL A 543 20.37 -19.29 -12.42
N ASP A 544 19.35 -18.99 -11.62
CA ASP A 544 18.46 -17.85 -11.86
C ASP A 544 19.30 -16.58 -11.97
N ALA A 545 19.10 -15.83 -13.06
CA ALA A 545 20.00 -14.77 -13.48
C ALA A 545 20.20 -13.73 -12.36
N ALA A 546 21.36 -13.76 -11.71
CA ALA A 546 21.70 -12.78 -10.69
C ALA A 546 22.37 -11.57 -11.36
N MET A 547 21.76 -10.39 -11.20
CA MET A 547 22.38 -9.11 -11.53
C MET A 547 22.92 -8.45 -10.27
N PHE A 548 24.24 -8.25 -10.24
CA PHE A 548 24.90 -7.53 -9.15
C PHE A 548 25.31 -6.15 -9.63
N THR A 549 24.91 -5.12 -8.91
CA THR A 549 25.40 -3.76 -9.14
C THR A 549 26.34 -3.36 -8.03
N VAL A 550 27.62 -3.18 -8.37
CA VAL A 550 28.63 -2.67 -7.43
C VAL A 550 28.86 -1.19 -7.73
N PRO A 551 28.51 -0.27 -6.81
CA PRO A 551 28.80 1.14 -6.99
C PRO A 551 30.32 1.37 -6.95
N VAL A 552 30.80 2.20 -7.85
CA VAL A 552 32.21 2.53 -7.98
C VAL A 552 32.38 4.05 -7.95
N THR A 553 33.15 4.54 -6.99
CA THR A 553 33.58 5.94 -6.98
C THR A 553 35.03 6.02 -7.45
N VAL A 554 35.26 6.78 -8.53
CA VAL A 554 36.60 7.10 -9.02
C VAL A 554 37.00 8.46 -8.47
N THR A 555 38.00 8.49 -7.59
CA THR A 555 38.62 9.71 -7.07
C THR A 555 40.00 9.90 -7.72
N ARG A 556 40.33 11.11 -8.16
CA ARG A 556 41.70 11.47 -8.58
C ARG A 556 42.54 11.87 -7.38
#